data_AF-A0A4V3E9S7-F1
#
_entry.id   AF-A0A4V3E9S7-F1
#
_cell.length_a   1.000
_cell.length_b   1.000
_cell.length_c   1.000
_cell.angle_alpha   90.00
_cell.angle_beta   90.00
_cell.angle_gamma   90.00
#
_symmetry.space_group_name_H-M   'P 1'
#
loop_
_entity.id
_entity.type
_entity.pdbx_description
1 polymer ?
#
loop_
_entity_poly.entity_id
_entity_poly.type
_entity_poly.pdbx_seq_one_letter_code
_entity_poly.pdbx_strand_id
1 'polypeptide(L)'
;MHGPKLSAENFEAEIAQLIREVTELNDRQEKLRSDAVREQELLTSLDHQIRMADEALKAYNSDAAWIRNGGGKPLVCPTCHAEHEKPFLDLLRFAEDARVLRELAARLRDDASTVRARCQKAFRDLATLNESYLGISRMLDTKKGELKFRDVVGGIGAESALAAFDAERQQLQGAIDEAVLAVDKLDETMKELRAIKRTKAILSDFRDFYAAGRVALKLPSIDVSKMKLAGRPDLSGSGGPRSLLAYYAAIWRTAHGSNATYDIPVVIDSPNQQAQDDINLPAVLEFIAKDLPDDIQLIVGLETSTQFPFDYELHLERKYSVLIEEEWDITYGMVEPLLQAMYANLLAQPASVTQESRASGA
;
A
#
# COMPACT_ATOMS: atom_id res chain seq x y z
N MET A 1 77.19 4.77 33.69
CA MET A 1 76.14 5.03 32.70
C MET A 1 76.19 3.96 31.63
N HIS A 2 75.29 3.00 31.65
CA HIS A 2 75.02 2.14 30.50
C HIS A 2 73.53 1.82 30.50
N GLY A 3 72.76 2.68 29.82
CA GLY A 3 71.38 2.36 29.48
C GLY A 3 71.36 1.19 28.49
N PRO A 4 70.31 0.36 28.51
CA PRO A 4 70.20 -0.76 27.58
C PRO A 4 70.26 -0.22 26.16
N LYS A 5 71.22 -0.72 25.38
CA LYS A 5 71.31 -0.43 23.94
C LYS A 5 70.06 -0.99 23.27
N LEU A 6 69.10 -0.12 22.97
CA LEU A 6 68.05 -0.39 21.98
C LEU A 6 68.75 -0.60 20.63
N SER A 7 68.89 -1.86 20.19
CA SER A 7 69.33 -2.14 18.83
C SER A 7 68.19 -1.78 17.87
N ALA A 8 68.51 -1.08 16.78
CA ALA A 8 67.54 -0.71 15.75
C ALA A 8 66.79 -1.94 15.19
N GLU A 9 67.47 -3.10 15.15
CA GLU A 9 66.91 -4.39 14.73
C GLU A 9 65.80 -4.90 15.69
N ASN A 10 65.92 -4.69 17.01
CA ASN A 10 64.87 -5.07 17.95
C ASN A 10 63.62 -4.18 17.79
N PHE A 11 63.81 -2.92 17.43
CA PHE A 11 62.72 -1.97 17.22
C PHE A 11 61.94 -2.24 15.93
N GLU A 12 62.64 -2.57 14.83
CA GLU A 12 61.99 -3.03 13.59
C GLU A 12 61.22 -4.34 13.78
N ALA A 13 61.76 -5.28 14.55
CA ALA A 13 61.09 -6.54 14.84
C ALA A 13 59.79 -6.34 15.67
N GLU A 14 59.82 -5.45 16.67
CA GLU A 14 58.63 -5.08 17.46
C GLU A 14 57.56 -4.38 16.61
N ILE A 15 57.96 -3.48 15.72
CA ILE A 15 57.01 -2.79 14.81
C ILE A 15 56.40 -3.78 13.82
N ALA A 16 57.20 -4.66 13.24
CA ALA A 16 56.68 -5.70 12.34
C ALA A 16 55.70 -6.62 13.05
N GLN A 17 55.91 -6.90 14.34
CA GLN A 17 54.96 -7.65 15.16
C GLN A 17 53.66 -6.88 15.39
N LEU A 18 53.72 -5.60 15.75
CA LEU A 18 52.53 -4.75 15.94
C LEU A 18 51.72 -4.58 14.66
N ILE A 19 52.37 -4.45 13.51
CA ILE A 19 51.70 -4.38 12.19
C ILE A 19 50.96 -5.68 11.89
N ARG A 20 51.57 -6.84 12.17
CA ARG A 20 50.91 -8.15 12.03
C ARG A 20 49.69 -8.26 12.95
N GLU A 21 49.84 -7.88 14.22
CA GLU A 21 48.73 -7.92 15.19
C GLU A 21 47.57 -7.00 14.78
N VAL A 22 47.85 -5.79 14.29
CA VAL A 22 46.82 -4.87 13.78
C VAL A 22 46.14 -5.41 12.52
N THR A 23 46.90 -6.03 11.62
CA THR A 23 46.36 -6.62 10.39
C THR A 23 45.42 -7.78 10.71
N GLU A 24 45.81 -8.66 11.64
CA GLU A 24 44.99 -9.79 12.08
C GLU A 24 43.71 -9.31 12.81
N LEU A 25 43.81 -8.25 13.61
CA LEU A 25 42.65 -7.63 14.24
C LEU A 25 41.69 -7.03 13.20
N ASN A 26 42.20 -6.35 12.16
CA ASN A 26 41.36 -5.81 11.09
C ASN A 26 40.62 -6.92 10.33
N ASP A 27 41.31 -8.02 9.97
CA ASP A 27 40.68 -9.15 9.28
C ASP A 27 39.58 -9.79 10.13
N ARG A 28 39.79 -9.88 11.45
CA ARG A 28 38.80 -10.38 12.40
C ARG A 28 37.64 -9.41 12.57
N GLN A 29 37.91 -8.11 12.55
CA GLN A 29 36.89 -7.06 12.62
C GLN A 29 35.94 -7.13 11.43
N GLU A 30 36.48 -7.29 10.23
CA GLU A 30 35.69 -7.30 9.00
C GLU A 30 34.75 -8.52 8.95
N LYS A 31 35.27 -9.70 9.35
CA LYS A 31 34.45 -10.91 9.48
C LYS A 31 33.33 -10.75 10.49
N LEU A 32 33.65 -10.27 11.70
CA LEU A 32 32.65 -10.03 12.75
C LEU A 32 31.62 -8.98 12.35
N ARG A 33 32.02 -7.96 11.58
CA ARG A 33 31.11 -6.96 11.01
C ARG A 33 30.14 -7.56 10.02
N SER A 34 30.64 -8.33 9.04
CA SER A 34 29.80 -9.01 8.06
C SER A 34 28.81 -9.96 8.74
N ASP A 35 29.25 -10.71 9.75
CA ASP A 35 28.38 -11.58 10.53
C ASP A 35 27.32 -10.79 11.33
N ALA A 36 27.70 -9.67 11.95
CA ALA A 36 26.76 -8.84 12.71
C ALA A 36 25.66 -8.23 11.81
N VAL A 37 26.03 -7.74 10.62
CA VAL A 37 25.06 -7.21 9.65
C VAL A 37 24.09 -8.31 9.21
N ARG A 38 24.61 -9.49 8.83
CA ARG A 38 23.79 -10.62 8.38
C ARG A 38 22.81 -11.09 9.46
N GLU A 39 23.26 -11.23 10.70
CA GLU A 39 22.40 -11.64 11.81
C GLU A 39 21.35 -10.56 12.14
N GLN A 40 21.68 -9.27 12.00
CA GLN A 40 20.75 -8.16 12.22
C GLN A 40 19.66 -8.08 11.14
N GLU A 41 20.02 -8.30 9.87
CA GLU A 41 19.08 -8.38 8.75
C GLU A 41 18.12 -9.56 8.95
N LEU A 42 18.66 -10.74 9.29
CA LEU A 42 17.87 -11.93 9.57
C LEU A 42 16.89 -11.70 10.73
N LEU A 43 17.34 -11.05 11.82
CA LEU A 43 16.48 -10.72 12.96
C LEU A 43 15.34 -9.79 12.55
N THR A 44 15.65 -8.78 11.73
CA THR A 44 14.67 -7.81 11.24
C THR A 44 13.61 -8.49 10.36
N SER A 45 14.03 -9.42 9.48
CA SER A 45 13.12 -10.24 8.67
C SER A 45 12.22 -11.12 9.55
N LEU A 46 12.78 -11.82 10.54
CA LEU A 46 12.01 -12.66 11.45
C LEU A 46 11.01 -11.85 12.27
N ASP A 47 11.41 -10.70 12.81
CA ASP A 47 10.50 -9.81 13.55
C ASP A 47 9.36 -9.28 12.66
N HIS A 48 9.61 -9.03 11.36
CA HIS A 48 8.55 -8.67 10.42
C HIS A 48 7.58 -9.82 10.15
N GLN A 49 8.08 -11.04 9.91
CA GLN A 49 7.24 -12.22 9.71
C GLN A 49 6.38 -12.55 10.94
N ILE A 50 6.93 -12.37 12.15
CA ILE A 50 6.17 -12.51 13.40
C ILE A 50 5.01 -11.51 13.46
N ARG A 51 5.26 -10.23 13.11
CA ARG A 51 4.19 -9.21 13.08
C ARG A 51 3.08 -9.58 12.12
N MET A 52 3.42 -10.00 10.89
CA MET A 52 2.43 -10.44 9.90
C MET A 52 1.62 -11.65 10.38
N ALA A 53 2.28 -12.64 10.99
CA ALA A 53 1.62 -13.81 11.54
C ALA A 53 0.65 -13.45 12.68
N ASP A 54 1.03 -12.50 13.56
CA ASP A 54 0.19 -12.03 14.66
C ASP A 54 -1.03 -11.23 14.16
N GLU A 55 -0.86 -10.40 13.13
CA GLU A 55 -1.96 -9.67 12.50
C GLU A 55 -2.96 -10.61 11.82
N ALA A 56 -2.46 -11.59 11.06
CA ALA A 56 -3.30 -12.62 10.45
C ALA A 56 -4.06 -13.42 11.52
N LEU A 57 -3.37 -13.84 12.59
CA LEU A 57 -4.01 -14.52 13.73
C LEU A 57 -5.13 -13.68 14.34
N LYS A 58 -4.93 -12.38 14.50
CA LYS A 58 -5.95 -11.48 15.03
C LYS A 58 -7.18 -11.44 14.12
N ALA A 59 -7.00 -11.32 12.81
CA ALA A 59 -8.07 -11.33 11.83
C ALA A 59 -8.86 -12.66 11.89
N TYR A 60 -8.18 -13.80 11.80
CA TYR A 60 -8.81 -15.12 11.85
C TYR A 60 -9.59 -15.37 13.15
N ASN A 61 -9.06 -14.94 14.30
CA ASN A 61 -9.78 -15.05 15.57
C ASN A 61 -11.02 -14.14 15.61
N SER A 62 -10.94 -12.93 15.06
CA SER A 62 -12.08 -12.01 14.94
C SER A 62 -13.16 -12.58 14.03
N ASP A 63 -12.81 -13.16 12.89
CA ASP A 63 -13.74 -13.78 11.95
C ASP A 63 -14.42 -15.01 12.59
N ALA A 64 -13.63 -15.87 13.24
CA ALA A 64 -14.17 -17.01 13.98
C ALA A 64 -15.10 -16.60 15.13
N ALA A 65 -14.82 -15.48 15.82
CA ALA A 65 -15.70 -14.94 16.86
C ALA A 65 -16.99 -14.36 16.27
N TRP A 66 -16.90 -13.67 15.14
CA TRP A 66 -18.05 -13.13 14.42
C TRP A 66 -18.99 -14.25 13.96
N ILE A 67 -18.46 -15.31 13.34
CA ILE A 67 -19.26 -16.46 12.88
C ILE A 67 -19.96 -17.16 14.05
N ARG A 68 -19.26 -17.30 15.18
CA ARG A 68 -19.81 -17.92 16.40
C ARG A 68 -20.96 -17.12 17.00
N ASN A 69 -20.88 -15.79 16.95
CA ASN A 69 -21.86 -14.88 17.54
C ASN A 69 -22.99 -14.50 16.56
N GLY A 70 -22.76 -14.59 15.25
CA GLY A 70 -23.66 -14.16 14.18
C GLY A 70 -24.87 -15.05 13.92
N GLY A 71 -24.97 -16.20 14.60
CA GLY A 71 -26.18 -17.02 14.67
C GLY A 71 -26.68 -17.50 13.31
N GLY A 72 -25.94 -18.38 12.63
CA GLY A 72 -26.44 -19.24 11.55
C GLY A 72 -27.06 -18.54 10.32
N LYS A 73 -27.01 -17.21 10.22
CA LYS A 73 -27.47 -16.49 9.04
C LYS A 73 -26.50 -16.74 7.87
N PRO A 74 -27.00 -16.90 6.63
CA PRO A 74 -26.13 -16.99 5.47
C PRO A 74 -25.23 -15.76 5.42
N LEU A 75 -23.93 -15.96 5.27
CA LEU A 75 -23.02 -14.85 4.99
C LEU A 75 -23.35 -14.38 3.58
N VAL A 76 -23.82 -13.14 3.43
CA VAL A 76 -24.10 -12.57 2.11
C VAL A 76 -22.93 -11.69 1.72
N CYS A 77 -22.28 -12.01 0.60
CA CYS A 77 -21.20 -11.17 0.09
C CYS A 77 -21.73 -9.76 -0.24
N PRO A 78 -21.18 -8.68 0.33
CA PRO A 78 -21.65 -7.33 0.06
C PRO A 78 -21.39 -6.86 -1.38
N THR A 79 -20.52 -7.56 -2.10
CA THR A 79 -20.11 -7.21 -3.47
C THR A 79 -20.91 -7.96 -4.54
N CYS A 80 -21.14 -9.27 -4.37
CA CYS A 80 -21.80 -10.12 -5.37
C CYS A 80 -23.08 -10.79 -4.89
N HIS A 81 -23.51 -10.54 -3.65
CA HIS A 81 -24.71 -11.12 -3.05
C HIS A 81 -24.76 -12.65 -2.97
N ALA A 82 -23.63 -13.34 -3.19
CA ALA A 82 -23.53 -14.77 -2.99
C ALA A 82 -23.80 -15.13 -1.52
N GLU A 83 -24.72 -16.05 -1.30
CA GLU A 83 -25.05 -16.59 0.02
C GLU A 83 -24.14 -17.78 0.33
N HIS A 84 -23.35 -17.68 1.39
CA HIS A 84 -22.51 -18.78 1.85
C HIS A 84 -23.27 -19.58 2.92
N GLU A 85 -23.72 -20.78 2.54
CA GLU A 85 -24.63 -21.64 3.32
C GLU A 85 -23.97 -22.39 4.50
N LYS A 86 -22.63 -22.38 4.63
CA LYS A 86 -21.93 -23.29 5.56
C LYS A 86 -21.10 -22.63 6.68
N PRO A 87 -21.71 -21.82 7.56
CA PRO A 87 -21.01 -21.16 8.68
C PRO A 87 -20.16 -22.09 9.56
N PHE A 88 -20.57 -23.35 9.74
CA PHE A 88 -19.84 -24.31 10.58
C PHE A 88 -18.54 -24.83 9.95
N LEU A 89 -18.54 -25.14 8.65
CA LEU A 89 -17.31 -25.59 7.97
C LEU A 89 -16.31 -24.44 7.87
N ASP A 90 -16.79 -23.22 7.62
CA ASP A 90 -15.95 -22.03 7.57
C ASP A 90 -15.34 -21.73 8.95
N LEU A 91 -16.10 -21.89 10.03
CA LEU A 91 -15.57 -21.80 11.40
C LEU A 91 -14.44 -22.80 11.66
N LEU A 92 -14.59 -24.06 11.22
CA LEU A 92 -13.54 -25.08 11.37
C LEU A 92 -12.29 -24.73 10.56
N ARG A 93 -12.45 -24.19 9.35
CA ARG A 93 -11.32 -23.73 8.51
C ARG A 93 -10.57 -22.59 9.17
N PHE A 94 -11.26 -21.55 9.62
CA PHE A 94 -10.64 -20.42 10.31
C PHE A 94 -9.95 -20.83 11.62
N ALA A 95 -10.52 -21.80 12.35
CA ALA A 95 -9.90 -22.33 13.56
C ALA A 95 -8.62 -23.12 13.26
N GLU A 96 -8.61 -23.89 12.17
CA GLU A 96 -7.43 -24.66 11.72
C GLU A 96 -6.33 -23.75 11.17
N ASP A 97 -6.67 -22.77 10.33
CA ASP A 97 -5.72 -21.78 9.82
C ASP A 97 -5.08 -20.99 10.99
N ALA A 98 -5.89 -20.60 11.98
CA ALA A 98 -5.38 -19.95 13.19
C ALA A 98 -4.48 -20.89 14.02
N ARG A 99 -4.71 -22.20 14.03
CA ARG A 99 -3.83 -23.18 14.71
C ARG A 99 -2.48 -23.25 14.01
N VAL A 100 -2.47 -23.42 12.69
CA VAL A 100 -1.25 -23.48 11.87
C VAL A 100 -0.42 -22.20 12.04
N LEU A 101 -1.06 -21.03 12.01
CA LEU A 101 -0.38 -19.75 12.21
C LEU A 101 0.21 -19.59 13.62
N ARG A 102 -0.44 -20.11 14.67
CA ARG A 102 0.13 -20.09 16.03
C ARG A 102 1.41 -20.93 16.09
N GLU A 103 1.42 -22.09 15.46
CA GLU A 103 2.60 -22.96 15.41
C GLU A 103 3.74 -22.30 14.63
N LEU A 104 3.43 -21.68 13.49
CA LEU A 104 4.40 -20.91 12.72
C LEU A 104 4.97 -19.74 13.53
N ALA A 105 4.11 -18.94 14.16
CA ALA A 105 4.53 -17.80 14.96
C ALA A 105 5.38 -18.23 16.18
N ALA A 106 5.11 -19.40 16.76
CA ALA A 106 5.95 -19.96 17.82
C ALA A 106 7.36 -20.32 17.31
N ARG A 107 7.46 -20.98 16.15
CA ARG A 107 8.76 -21.30 15.53
C ARG A 107 9.55 -20.06 15.16
N LEU A 108 8.90 -19.08 14.52
CA LEU A 108 9.55 -17.81 14.14
C LEU A 108 10.09 -17.07 15.37
N ARG A 109 9.38 -17.10 16.50
CA ARG A 109 9.85 -16.49 17.76
C ARG A 109 11.06 -17.23 18.34
N ASP A 110 11.08 -18.56 18.24
CA ASP A 110 12.22 -19.37 18.68
C ASP A 110 13.46 -19.07 17.84
N ASP A 111 13.29 -19.04 16.51
CA ASP A 111 14.34 -18.64 15.55
C ASP A 111 14.84 -17.22 15.85
N ALA A 112 13.94 -16.26 16.04
CA ALA A 112 14.28 -14.88 16.37
C ALA A 112 15.05 -14.79 17.70
N SER A 113 14.69 -15.60 18.69
CA SER A 113 15.42 -15.65 19.97
C SER A 113 16.86 -16.12 19.78
N THR A 114 17.06 -17.14 18.95
CA THR A 114 18.36 -17.72 18.62
C THR A 114 19.23 -16.73 17.83
N VAL A 115 18.66 -16.06 16.82
CA VAL A 115 19.33 -15.01 16.05
C VAL A 115 19.67 -13.82 16.95
N ARG A 116 18.75 -13.38 17.82
CA ARG A 116 18.99 -12.29 18.77
C ARG A 116 20.17 -12.56 19.70
N ALA A 117 20.30 -13.79 20.19
CA ALA A 117 21.45 -14.21 21.00
C ALA A 117 22.77 -14.17 20.20
N ARG A 118 22.75 -14.58 18.93
CA ARG A 118 23.91 -14.47 18.02
C ARG A 118 24.30 -13.02 17.76
N CYS A 119 23.32 -12.15 17.49
CA CYS A 119 23.54 -10.72 17.30
C CYS A 119 24.21 -10.08 18.54
N GLN A 120 23.66 -10.34 19.73
CA GLN A 120 24.25 -9.87 20.99
C GLN A 120 25.67 -10.39 21.23
N LYS A 121 25.98 -11.61 20.79
CA LYS A 121 27.35 -12.14 20.85
C LYS A 121 28.28 -11.39 19.89
N ALA A 122 27.88 -11.22 18.62
CA ALA A 122 28.67 -10.51 17.63
C ALA A 122 28.98 -9.06 18.04
N PHE A 123 28.00 -8.33 18.58
CA PHE A 123 28.22 -6.98 19.11
C PHE A 123 29.18 -6.93 20.30
N ARG A 124 29.11 -7.92 21.21
CA ARG A 124 30.07 -8.03 22.32
C ARG A 124 31.48 -8.31 21.81
N ASP A 125 31.63 -9.23 20.87
CA ASP A 125 32.93 -9.58 20.29
C ASP A 125 33.55 -8.38 19.56
N LEU A 126 32.74 -7.59 18.83
CA LEU A 126 33.17 -6.33 18.22
C LEU A 126 33.60 -5.28 19.26
N ALA A 127 32.89 -5.15 20.38
CA ALA A 127 33.25 -4.22 21.45
C ALA A 127 34.61 -4.59 22.08
N THR A 128 34.84 -5.88 22.37
CA THR A 128 36.13 -6.38 22.90
C THR A 128 37.28 -6.19 21.91
N LEU A 129 37.02 -6.38 20.62
CA LEU A 129 38.03 -6.13 19.58
C LEU A 129 38.42 -4.65 19.51
N ASN A 130 37.44 -3.75 19.66
CA ASN A 130 37.67 -2.31 19.68
C ASN A 130 38.49 -1.88 20.92
N GLU A 131 38.22 -2.47 22.09
CA GLU A 131 39.05 -2.26 23.29
C GLU A 131 40.50 -2.69 23.08
N SER A 132 40.71 -3.82 22.39
CA SER A 132 42.05 -4.34 22.05
C SER A 132 42.78 -3.38 21.10
N TYR A 133 42.08 -2.85 20.09
CA TYR A 133 42.61 -1.84 19.18
C TYR A 133 43.03 -0.55 19.90
N LEU A 134 42.18 -0.05 20.80
CA LEU A 134 42.49 1.12 21.64
C LEU A 134 43.66 0.87 22.61
N GLY A 135 43.87 -0.38 23.03
CA GLY A 135 45.05 -0.79 23.81
C GLY A 135 46.33 -0.71 23.01
N ILE A 136 46.33 -1.26 21.79
CA ILE A 136 47.48 -1.21 20.87
C ILE A 136 47.80 0.23 20.47
N SER A 137 46.79 1.05 20.16
CA SER A 137 46.97 2.47 19.84
C SER A 137 47.64 3.23 20.99
N ARG A 138 47.24 2.96 22.25
CA ARG A 138 47.86 3.58 23.43
C ARG A 138 49.30 3.13 23.64
N MET A 139 49.63 1.85 23.42
CA MET A 139 51.01 1.36 23.49
C MET A 139 51.89 2.01 22.41
N LEU A 140 51.35 2.15 21.20
CA LEU A 140 52.01 2.86 20.10
C LEU A 140 52.22 4.34 20.46
N ASP A 141 51.23 5.02 21.02
CA ASP A 141 51.33 6.42 21.46
C ASP A 141 52.34 6.64 22.60
N THR A 142 52.51 5.65 23.49
CA THR A 142 53.48 5.74 24.59
C THR A 142 54.92 5.54 24.07
N LYS A 143 55.12 4.74 23.02
CA LYS A 143 56.42 4.56 22.34
C LYS A 143 56.74 5.67 21.31
N LYS A 144 55.77 6.53 20.94
CA LYS A 144 55.92 7.68 20.01
C LYS A 144 56.82 8.83 20.52
N GLY A 145 57.36 8.75 21.73
CA GLY A 145 58.26 9.77 22.28
C GLY A 145 59.56 9.98 21.49
N GLU A 146 59.99 9.03 20.67
CA GLU A 146 61.34 9.09 20.04
C GLU A 146 61.41 9.00 18.50
N LEU A 147 60.40 8.53 17.76
CA LEU A 147 60.49 8.45 16.29
C LEU A 147 59.18 8.80 15.58
N LYS A 148 59.31 9.65 14.55
CA LYS A 148 58.23 10.24 13.73
C LYS A 148 57.49 9.18 12.92
N PHE A 149 56.54 8.50 13.56
CA PHE A 149 55.60 7.55 12.95
C PHE A 149 54.34 8.24 12.37
N ARG A 150 54.35 9.59 12.24
CA ARG A 150 53.27 10.32 11.58
C ARG A 150 53.32 10.20 10.06
N ASP A 151 54.47 9.83 9.48
CA ASP A 151 54.66 9.83 8.03
C ASP A 151 54.48 8.44 7.38
N VAL A 152 54.28 7.36 8.17
CA VAL A 152 54.10 5.98 7.65
C VAL A 152 52.68 5.44 7.89
N VAL A 153 51.95 5.93 8.89
CA VAL A 153 50.61 5.40 9.27
C VAL A 153 49.47 6.41 9.07
N GLY A 154 49.77 7.57 8.50
CA GLY A 154 48.77 8.60 8.18
C GLY A 154 47.98 8.38 6.89
N GLY A 155 47.78 7.15 6.36
CA GLY A 155 47.17 7.06 5.03
C GLY A 155 46.51 5.79 4.50
N ILE A 156 46.57 4.60 5.12
CA ILE A 156 46.29 3.36 4.34
C ILE A 156 45.01 2.59 4.71
N GLY A 157 44.13 3.08 5.59
CA GLY A 157 42.81 2.43 5.64
C GLY A 157 41.81 2.98 6.62
N ALA A 158 42.22 3.31 7.84
CA ALA A 158 41.28 3.73 8.88
C ALA A 158 40.62 5.08 8.57
N GLU A 159 41.40 6.11 8.21
CA GLU A 159 40.86 7.44 7.83
C GLU A 159 40.08 7.40 6.51
N SER A 160 40.58 6.69 5.51
CA SER A 160 39.88 6.56 4.22
C SER A 160 38.57 5.79 4.36
N ALA A 161 38.53 4.75 5.19
CA ALA A 161 37.31 4.00 5.48
C ALA A 161 36.33 4.84 6.32
N LEU A 162 36.81 5.57 7.34
CA LEU A 162 35.98 6.50 8.11
C LEU A 162 35.35 7.57 7.22
N ALA A 163 36.12 8.16 6.30
CA ALA A 163 35.60 9.13 5.34
C ALA A 163 34.55 8.52 4.38
N ALA A 164 34.77 7.27 3.92
CA ALA A 164 33.80 6.55 3.10
C ALA A 164 32.50 6.24 3.87
N PHE A 165 32.60 5.83 5.14
CA PHE A 165 31.45 5.58 6.01
C PHE A 165 30.70 6.86 6.36
N ASP A 166 31.40 7.97 6.61
CA ASP A 166 30.73 9.26 6.85
C ASP A 166 30.02 9.77 5.58
N ALA A 167 30.61 9.55 4.40
CA ALA A 167 29.95 9.87 3.13
C ALA A 167 28.70 9.00 2.89
N GLU A 168 28.79 7.69 3.14
CA GLU A 168 27.65 6.77 3.04
C GLU A 168 26.57 7.10 4.08
N ARG A 169 26.96 7.41 5.32
CA ARG A 169 26.05 7.84 6.38
C ARG A 169 25.32 9.13 6.02
N GLN A 170 26.03 10.11 5.44
CA GLN A 170 25.40 11.34 4.94
C GLN A 170 24.43 11.06 3.79
N GLN A 171 24.78 10.17 2.87
CA GLN A 171 23.89 9.78 1.78
C GLN A 171 22.62 9.09 2.30
N LEU A 172 22.77 8.13 3.22
CA LEU A 172 21.65 7.44 3.85
C LEU A 172 20.78 8.40 4.67
N GLN A 173 21.40 9.32 5.41
CA GLN A 173 20.66 10.34 6.16
C GLN A 173 19.87 11.26 5.21
N GLY A 174 20.45 11.67 4.08
CA GLY A 174 19.73 12.45 3.07
C GLY A 174 18.50 11.70 2.51
N ALA A 175 18.65 10.41 2.20
CA ALA A 175 17.54 9.58 1.74
C ALA A 175 16.44 9.40 2.82
N ILE A 176 16.83 9.28 4.09
CA ILE A 176 15.89 9.23 5.22
C ILE A 176 15.14 10.56 5.33
N ASP A 177 15.85 11.68 5.27
CA ASP A 177 15.24 13.01 5.39
C ASP A 177 14.25 13.28 4.25
N GLU A 178 14.58 12.88 3.01
CA GLU A 178 13.65 12.94 1.87
C GLU A 178 12.41 12.08 2.08
N ALA A 179 12.58 10.84 2.56
CA ALA A 179 11.46 9.95 2.85
C ALA A 179 10.56 10.49 3.96
N VAL A 180 11.14 11.06 5.02
CA VAL A 180 10.40 11.70 6.11
C VAL A 180 9.60 12.88 5.61
N LEU A 181 10.18 13.75 4.78
CA LEU A 181 9.46 14.88 4.17
C LEU A 181 8.29 14.41 3.28
N ALA A 182 8.46 13.31 2.55
CA ALA A 182 7.39 12.72 1.75
C ALA A 182 6.25 12.19 2.64
N VAL A 183 6.58 11.53 3.75
CA VAL A 183 5.61 11.05 4.75
C VAL A 183 4.84 12.22 5.36
N ASP A 184 5.54 13.27 5.79
CA ASP A 184 4.91 14.45 6.39
C ASP A 184 3.92 15.11 5.42
N LYS A 185 4.28 15.24 4.15
CA LYS A 185 3.39 15.77 3.11
C LYS A 185 2.16 14.89 2.87
N LEU A 186 2.33 13.57 2.87
CA LEU A 186 1.22 12.62 2.75
C LEU A 186 0.31 12.69 3.98
N ASP A 187 0.86 12.83 5.18
CA ASP A 187 0.10 12.98 6.41
C ASP A 187 -0.69 14.29 6.46
N GLU A 188 -0.13 15.39 5.98
CA GLU A 188 -0.86 16.65 5.79
C GLU A 188 -2.03 16.47 4.82
N THR A 189 -1.77 15.87 3.66
CA THR A 189 -2.81 15.57 2.67
C THR A 189 -3.92 14.69 3.28
N MET A 190 -3.55 13.68 4.06
CA MET A 190 -4.51 12.80 4.75
C MET A 190 -5.33 13.53 5.80
N LYS A 191 -4.75 14.49 6.54
CA LYS A 191 -5.46 15.34 7.49
C LYS A 191 -6.49 16.22 6.78
N GLU A 192 -6.14 16.82 5.65
CA GLU A 192 -7.05 17.63 4.84
C GLU A 192 -8.21 16.79 4.29
N LEU A 193 -7.92 15.61 3.74
CA LEU A 193 -8.93 14.68 3.22
C LEU A 193 -9.89 14.18 4.30
N ARG A 194 -9.41 14.00 5.54
CA ARG A 194 -10.20 13.57 6.71
C ARG A 194 -10.83 14.73 7.50
N ALA A 195 -10.62 15.98 7.08
CA ALA A 195 -11.10 17.15 7.81
C ALA A 195 -12.62 17.10 7.98
N ILE A 196 -13.10 17.29 9.22
CA ILE A 196 -14.53 17.26 9.55
C ILE A 196 -15.33 18.26 8.71
N LYS A 197 -14.74 19.42 8.39
CA LYS A 197 -15.35 20.43 7.52
C LYS A 197 -15.62 19.88 6.11
N ARG A 198 -14.65 19.18 5.52
CA ARG A 198 -14.78 18.54 4.21
C ARG A 198 -15.86 17.47 4.24
N THR A 199 -15.84 16.58 5.24
CA THR A 199 -16.85 15.53 5.41
C THR A 199 -18.27 16.11 5.53
N LYS A 200 -18.43 17.22 6.27
CA LYS A 200 -19.74 17.89 6.40
C LYS A 200 -20.21 18.52 5.09
N ALA A 201 -19.31 19.13 4.32
CA ALA A 201 -19.64 19.72 3.01
C ALA A 201 -20.12 18.63 2.04
N ILE A 202 -19.35 17.54 1.89
CA ILE A 202 -19.70 16.39 1.04
C ILE A 202 -21.07 15.81 1.42
N LEU A 203 -21.35 15.64 2.72
CA LEU A 203 -22.64 15.14 3.17
C LEU A 203 -23.78 16.13 2.95
N SER A 204 -23.52 17.44 2.99
CA SER A 204 -24.53 18.46 2.67
C SER A 204 -24.90 18.37 1.20
N ASP A 205 -23.89 18.41 0.33
CA ASP A 205 -24.07 18.34 -1.13
C ASP A 205 -24.88 17.10 -1.51
N PHE A 206 -24.48 15.93 -1.01
CA PHE A 206 -25.21 14.67 -1.21
C PHE A 206 -26.69 14.78 -0.82
N ARG A 207 -27.00 15.36 0.35
CA ARG A 207 -28.37 15.46 0.86
C ARG A 207 -29.20 16.44 0.05
N ASP A 208 -28.60 17.55 -0.35
CA ASP A 208 -29.26 18.59 -1.13
C ASP A 208 -29.60 18.08 -2.53
N PHE A 209 -28.66 17.39 -3.19
CA PHE A 209 -28.91 16.73 -4.48
C PHE A 209 -29.95 15.61 -4.38
N TYR A 210 -29.90 14.80 -3.33
CA TYR A 210 -30.90 13.75 -3.14
C TYR A 210 -32.30 14.33 -2.92
N ALA A 211 -32.44 15.38 -2.11
CA ALA A 211 -33.71 16.07 -1.92
C ALA A 211 -34.25 16.66 -3.23
N ALA A 212 -33.39 17.31 -4.02
CA ALA A 212 -33.76 17.85 -5.33
C ALA A 212 -34.19 16.75 -6.31
N GLY A 213 -33.42 15.67 -6.41
CA GLY A 213 -33.74 14.53 -7.28
C GLY A 213 -35.05 13.85 -6.93
N ARG A 214 -35.39 13.74 -5.64
CA ARG A 214 -36.70 13.24 -5.21
C ARG A 214 -37.85 14.11 -5.71
N VAL A 215 -37.70 15.43 -5.68
CA VAL A 215 -38.71 16.36 -6.19
C VAL A 215 -38.85 16.24 -7.70
N ALA A 216 -37.74 16.18 -8.44
CA ALA A 216 -37.74 15.99 -9.88
C ALA A 216 -38.46 14.70 -10.29
N LEU A 217 -38.21 13.61 -9.56
CA LEU A 217 -38.80 12.29 -9.78
C LEU A 217 -40.19 12.08 -9.14
N LYS A 218 -40.86 13.17 -8.75
CA LYS A 218 -42.23 13.18 -8.21
C LYS A 218 -42.42 12.29 -6.98
N LEU A 219 -41.42 12.23 -6.10
CA LEU A 219 -41.47 11.52 -4.83
C LEU A 219 -41.87 12.44 -3.68
N PRO A 220 -42.51 11.90 -2.63
CA PRO A 220 -42.74 12.65 -1.39
C PRO A 220 -41.43 13.14 -0.78
N SER A 221 -41.48 14.36 -0.25
CA SER A 221 -40.38 14.92 0.53
C SER A 221 -40.17 14.12 1.82
N ILE A 222 -38.90 13.97 2.21
CA ILE A 222 -38.48 13.29 3.44
C ILE A 222 -37.40 14.11 4.13
N ASP A 223 -37.21 13.90 5.43
CA ASP A 223 -36.07 14.46 6.15
C ASP A 223 -34.77 13.77 5.73
N VAL A 224 -33.92 14.48 4.98
CA VAL A 224 -32.62 14.00 4.51
C VAL A 224 -31.47 14.29 5.49
N SER A 225 -31.72 15.03 6.58
CA SER A 225 -30.66 15.51 7.48
C SER A 225 -29.82 14.40 8.12
N LYS A 226 -30.43 13.22 8.34
CA LYS A 226 -29.79 12.04 8.94
C LYS A 226 -29.28 11.03 7.92
N MET A 227 -29.49 11.29 6.62
CA MET A 227 -29.10 10.35 5.58
C MET A 227 -27.58 10.24 5.49
N LYS A 228 -27.12 9.01 5.22
CA LYS A 228 -25.72 8.64 5.05
C LYS A 228 -25.50 8.20 3.60
N LEU A 229 -24.30 8.43 3.08
CA LEU A 229 -23.86 7.97 1.75
C LEU A 229 -23.98 6.45 1.54
N ALA A 230 -23.88 5.65 2.61
CA ALA A 230 -24.05 4.19 2.54
C ALA A 230 -25.47 3.73 2.92
N GLY A 231 -26.38 4.67 3.22
CA GLY A 231 -27.75 4.39 3.63
C GLY A 231 -28.68 4.37 2.44
N ARG A 232 -28.65 3.28 1.66
CA ARG A 232 -29.53 3.08 0.51
C ARG A 232 -31.00 3.23 0.94
N PRO A 233 -31.82 4.00 0.20
CA PRO A 233 -33.22 4.16 0.54
C PRO A 233 -33.99 2.84 0.41
N ASP A 234 -34.86 2.60 1.38
CA ASP A 234 -35.76 1.46 1.42
C ASP A 234 -37.20 1.96 1.16
N LEU A 235 -37.58 1.98 -0.11
CA LEU A 235 -38.91 2.37 -0.56
C LEU A 235 -39.41 1.29 -1.53
N SER A 236 -40.64 0.82 -1.32
CA SER A 236 -41.29 -0.20 -2.13
C SER A 236 -42.29 0.39 -3.13
N GLY A 237 -42.78 -0.46 -4.04
CA GLY A 237 -43.74 -0.06 -5.09
C GLY A 237 -43.11 0.81 -6.19
N SER A 238 -43.95 1.52 -6.95
CA SER A 238 -43.51 2.34 -8.09
C SER A 238 -42.60 3.51 -7.71
N GLY A 239 -42.59 3.93 -6.44
CA GLY A 239 -41.67 4.93 -5.92
C GLY A 239 -40.25 4.41 -5.65
N GLY A 240 -40.07 3.10 -5.47
CA GLY A 240 -38.79 2.48 -5.13
C GLY A 240 -37.68 2.74 -6.17
N PRO A 241 -37.87 2.37 -7.45
CA PRO A 241 -36.91 2.62 -8.52
C PRO A 241 -36.55 4.10 -8.67
N ARG A 242 -37.54 5.00 -8.57
CA ARG A 242 -37.33 6.45 -8.61
C ARG A 242 -36.51 6.96 -7.43
N SER A 243 -36.77 6.45 -6.23
CA SER A 243 -36.00 6.82 -5.04
C SER A 243 -34.57 6.35 -5.14
N LEU A 244 -34.35 5.22 -5.80
CA LEU A 244 -33.02 4.67 -6.05
C LEU A 244 -32.26 5.48 -7.09
N LEU A 245 -32.93 5.89 -8.17
CA LEU A 245 -32.35 6.77 -9.19
C LEU A 245 -31.93 8.12 -8.59
N ALA A 246 -32.79 8.75 -7.78
CA ALA A 246 -32.45 9.99 -7.06
C ALA A 246 -31.19 9.81 -6.17
N TYR A 247 -31.11 8.66 -5.48
CA TYR A 247 -30.01 8.36 -4.56
C TYR A 247 -28.68 8.19 -5.28
N TYR A 248 -28.66 7.41 -6.37
CA TYR A 248 -27.44 7.21 -7.14
C TYR A 248 -27.04 8.49 -7.89
N ALA A 249 -27.99 9.26 -8.42
CA ALA A 249 -27.71 10.59 -8.97
C ALA A 249 -27.02 11.52 -7.96
N ALA A 250 -27.48 11.51 -6.71
CA ALA A 250 -26.86 12.27 -5.64
C ALA A 250 -25.44 11.77 -5.30
N ILE A 251 -25.22 10.45 -5.27
CA ILE A 251 -23.87 9.87 -5.09
C ILE A 251 -22.97 10.31 -6.24
N TRP A 252 -23.41 10.16 -7.49
CA TRP A 252 -22.61 10.53 -8.66
C TRP A 252 -22.23 11.99 -8.62
N ARG A 253 -23.20 12.89 -8.40
CA ARG A 253 -22.92 14.32 -8.29
C ARG A 253 -21.94 14.66 -7.17
N THR A 254 -22.01 13.94 -6.05
CA THR A 254 -21.09 14.11 -4.91
C THR A 254 -19.69 13.56 -5.22
N ALA A 255 -19.64 12.48 -5.99
CA ALA A 255 -18.43 11.82 -6.44
C ALA A 255 -17.95 12.35 -7.80
N HIS A 256 -18.37 13.54 -8.19
CA HIS A 256 -18.01 14.17 -9.44
C HIS A 256 -17.25 15.48 -9.19
N GLY A 257 -16.31 15.84 -10.07
CA GLY A 257 -15.48 17.04 -9.94
C GLY A 257 -14.35 16.94 -8.90
N SER A 258 -14.00 18.05 -8.24
CA SER A 258 -12.78 18.19 -7.41
C SER A 258 -12.70 17.28 -6.18
N ASN A 259 -13.77 16.56 -5.85
CA ASN A 259 -13.86 15.70 -4.68
C ASN A 259 -13.61 14.22 -4.98
N ALA A 260 -13.49 13.84 -6.25
CA ALA A 260 -13.36 12.46 -6.70
C ALA A 260 -12.22 12.24 -7.69
N THR A 261 -11.87 10.97 -7.89
CA THR A 261 -10.67 10.54 -8.60
C THR A 261 -10.99 9.74 -9.88
N TYR A 262 -12.27 9.59 -10.23
CA TYR A 262 -12.69 8.72 -11.34
C TYR A 262 -14.05 9.13 -11.90
N ASP A 263 -14.15 9.09 -13.23
CA ASP A 263 -15.39 9.24 -13.99
C ASP A 263 -15.97 7.86 -14.27
N ILE A 264 -17.16 7.57 -13.73
CA ILE A 264 -17.79 6.25 -13.84
C ILE A 264 -19.00 6.36 -14.77
N PRO A 265 -19.10 5.52 -15.82
CA PRO A 265 -20.28 5.50 -16.67
C PRO A 265 -21.52 5.06 -15.90
N VAL A 266 -22.66 5.65 -16.23
CA VAL A 266 -23.95 5.32 -15.63
C VAL A 266 -24.74 4.43 -16.60
N VAL A 267 -25.13 3.26 -16.13
CA VAL A 267 -25.96 2.31 -16.90
C VAL A 267 -27.33 2.20 -16.24
N ILE A 268 -28.38 2.58 -16.98
CA ILE A 268 -29.78 2.47 -16.54
C ILE A 268 -30.49 1.48 -17.43
N ASP A 269 -30.78 0.29 -16.89
CA ASP A 269 -31.50 -0.76 -17.60
C ASP A 269 -33.01 -0.63 -17.34
N SER A 270 -33.75 -0.25 -18.39
CA SER A 270 -35.20 0.00 -18.41
C SER A 270 -35.69 0.91 -17.26
N PRO A 271 -35.71 2.25 -17.46
CA PRO A 271 -36.28 3.19 -16.50
C PRO A 271 -37.75 2.92 -16.14
N ASN A 272 -38.48 2.18 -17.00
CA ASN A 272 -39.87 1.78 -16.80
C ASN A 272 -40.00 0.27 -16.56
N GLN A 273 -39.37 -0.25 -15.51
CA GLN A 273 -39.44 -1.69 -15.23
C GLN A 273 -40.90 -2.18 -15.14
N GLN A 274 -41.23 -3.18 -15.98
CA GLN A 274 -42.54 -3.83 -16.04
C GLN A 274 -43.73 -2.91 -16.41
N ALA A 275 -43.48 -1.74 -17.02
CA ALA A 275 -44.52 -0.75 -17.35
C ALA A 275 -45.40 -0.33 -16.15
N GLN A 276 -44.86 -0.38 -14.93
CA GLN A 276 -45.62 -0.09 -13.71
C GLN A 276 -45.81 1.41 -13.45
N ASP A 277 -45.06 2.29 -14.13
CA ASP A 277 -45.03 3.72 -13.79
C ASP A 277 -45.06 4.65 -15.01
N ASP A 278 -45.92 4.34 -15.99
CA ASP A 278 -46.14 5.14 -17.20
C ASP A 278 -46.48 6.62 -16.89
N ILE A 279 -47.14 6.87 -15.74
CA ILE A 279 -47.52 8.23 -15.31
C ILE A 279 -46.27 9.06 -14.99
N ASN A 280 -45.25 8.47 -14.34
CA ASN A 280 -44.05 9.19 -13.92
C ASN A 280 -42.87 9.00 -14.88
N LEU A 281 -42.98 8.11 -15.87
CA LEU A 281 -41.94 7.86 -16.87
C LEU A 281 -41.43 9.15 -17.55
N PRO A 282 -42.27 10.12 -17.97
CA PRO A 282 -41.77 11.36 -18.54
C PRO A 282 -40.83 12.14 -17.60
N ALA A 283 -41.13 12.15 -16.30
CA ALA A 283 -40.28 12.80 -15.30
C ALA A 283 -38.97 12.03 -15.06
N VAL A 284 -39.01 10.69 -15.16
CA VAL A 284 -37.80 9.86 -15.09
C VAL A 284 -36.89 10.12 -16.28
N LEU A 285 -37.44 10.14 -17.50
CA LEU A 285 -36.67 10.40 -18.72
C LEU A 285 -36.12 11.83 -18.75
N GLU A 286 -36.89 12.81 -18.29
CA GLU A 286 -36.42 14.20 -18.16
C GLU A 286 -35.25 14.30 -17.17
N PHE A 287 -35.38 13.66 -16.02
CA PHE A 287 -34.32 13.65 -14.99
C PHE A 287 -33.03 13.01 -15.52
N ILE A 288 -33.14 11.88 -16.20
CA ILE A 288 -32.00 11.18 -16.82
C ILE A 288 -31.32 12.07 -17.87
N ALA A 289 -32.11 12.76 -18.70
CA ALA A 289 -31.58 13.55 -19.81
C ALA A 289 -31.02 14.92 -19.40
N LYS A 290 -31.45 15.50 -18.27
CA LYS A 290 -31.13 16.91 -17.92
C LYS A 290 -30.52 17.13 -16.55
N ASP A 291 -30.80 16.26 -15.58
CA ASP A 291 -30.42 16.49 -14.18
C ASP A 291 -29.20 15.66 -13.74
N LEU A 292 -28.74 14.73 -14.59
CA LEU A 292 -27.46 14.04 -14.42
C LEU A 292 -26.28 14.95 -14.81
N PRO A 293 -25.05 14.73 -14.27
CA PRO A 293 -23.88 15.55 -14.63
C PRO A 293 -23.57 15.54 -16.14
N ASP A 294 -23.06 16.65 -16.68
CA ASP A 294 -22.90 16.86 -18.13
C ASP A 294 -21.70 16.11 -18.76
N ASP A 295 -20.72 15.70 -17.97
CA ASP A 295 -19.44 15.12 -18.37
C ASP A 295 -19.32 13.63 -18.02
N ILE A 296 -20.44 12.97 -17.72
CA ILE A 296 -20.48 11.53 -17.50
C ILE A 296 -21.02 10.78 -18.73
N GLN A 297 -20.47 9.61 -19.00
CA GLN A 297 -21.04 8.71 -20.01
C GLN A 297 -22.31 8.06 -19.46
N LEU A 298 -23.43 8.29 -20.14
CA LEU A 298 -24.72 7.71 -19.82
C LEU A 298 -25.11 6.66 -20.86
N ILE A 299 -25.51 5.47 -20.39
CA ILE A 299 -26.01 4.36 -21.21
C ILE A 299 -27.40 4.00 -20.67
N VAL A 300 -28.43 4.14 -21.50
CA VAL A 300 -29.82 3.87 -21.09
C VAL A 300 -30.43 2.84 -22.03
N GLY A 301 -30.95 1.76 -21.45
CA GLY A 301 -31.81 0.81 -22.14
C GLY A 301 -33.24 1.32 -22.13
N LEU A 302 -33.82 1.63 -23.29
CA LEU A 302 -35.20 2.07 -23.43
C LEU A 302 -36.01 1.06 -24.25
N GLU A 303 -37.22 0.76 -23.79
CA GLU A 303 -38.18 -0.08 -24.50
C GLU A 303 -39.06 0.73 -25.48
N THR A 304 -39.10 2.05 -25.31
CA THR A 304 -39.93 2.97 -26.10
C THR A 304 -39.12 4.17 -26.57
N SER A 305 -39.48 4.71 -27.73
CA SER A 305 -38.88 5.93 -28.25
C SER A 305 -39.14 7.11 -27.31
N THR A 306 -38.16 7.99 -27.15
CA THR A 306 -38.29 9.20 -26.34
C THR A 306 -38.04 10.44 -27.18
N GLN A 307 -38.61 11.56 -26.75
CA GLN A 307 -38.40 12.87 -27.35
C GLN A 307 -37.13 13.57 -26.85
N PHE A 308 -36.46 13.01 -25.83
CA PHE A 308 -35.21 13.54 -25.32
C PHE A 308 -34.05 13.09 -26.21
N PRO A 309 -33.21 14.01 -26.70
CA PRO A 309 -32.11 13.67 -27.58
C PRO A 309 -31.00 12.94 -26.81
N PHE A 310 -30.55 11.81 -27.33
CA PHE A 310 -29.28 11.17 -26.94
C PHE A 310 -28.23 11.43 -28.02
N ASP A 311 -26.96 11.52 -27.61
CA ASP A 311 -25.84 11.71 -28.56
C ASP A 311 -25.70 10.55 -29.54
N TYR A 312 -26.09 9.35 -29.11
CA TYR A 312 -26.07 8.13 -29.90
C TYR A 312 -27.23 7.20 -29.49
N GLU A 313 -27.92 6.65 -30.48
CA GLU A 313 -28.99 5.67 -30.28
C GLU A 313 -28.68 4.39 -31.05
N LEU A 314 -28.74 3.25 -30.34
CA LEU A 314 -28.61 1.92 -30.93
C LEU A 314 -29.97 1.22 -30.92
N HIS A 315 -30.54 0.95 -32.10
CA HIS A 315 -31.84 0.29 -32.23
C HIS A 315 -31.66 -1.22 -32.46
N LEU A 316 -32.06 -2.02 -31.47
CA LEU A 316 -31.97 -3.48 -31.53
C LEU A 316 -33.23 -4.08 -32.16
N GLU A 317 -33.22 -4.30 -33.48
CA GLU A 317 -34.41 -4.77 -34.22
C GLU A 317 -34.56 -6.31 -34.23
N ARG A 318 -33.45 -7.06 -34.05
CA ARG A 318 -33.41 -8.52 -34.20
C ARG A 318 -33.46 -9.23 -32.84
N LYS A 319 -34.47 -10.07 -32.64
CA LYS A 319 -34.63 -10.85 -31.40
C LYS A 319 -33.43 -11.79 -31.18
N TYR A 320 -32.89 -11.79 -29.97
CA TYR A 320 -31.69 -12.57 -29.57
C TYR A 320 -30.39 -12.22 -30.33
N SER A 321 -30.32 -11.03 -30.95
CA SER A 321 -29.15 -10.56 -31.68
C SER A 321 -28.71 -9.22 -31.11
N VAL A 322 -27.93 -9.26 -30.02
CA VAL A 322 -27.37 -8.07 -29.36
C VAL A 322 -26.04 -7.61 -29.98
N LEU A 323 -25.49 -8.41 -30.90
CA LEU A 323 -24.30 -8.10 -31.70
C LEU A 323 -24.73 -7.93 -33.15
N ILE A 324 -24.13 -6.95 -33.82
CA ILE A 324 -24.30 -6.68 -35.24
C ILE A 324 -23.08 -7.29 -35.94
N GLU A 325 -23.30 -8.37 -36.70
CA GLU A 325 -22.23 -9.16 -37.33
C GLU A 325 -21.39 -8.30 -38.28
N GLU A 326 -22.05 -7.38 -38.98
CA GLU A 326 -21.44 -6.46 -39.93
C GLU A 326 -20.50 -5.43 -39.26
N GLU A 327 -20.67 -5.17 -37.96
CA GLU A 327 -19.83 -4.24 -37.19
C GLU A 327 -18.69 -4.95 -36.45
N TRP A 328 -18.64 -6.28 -36.47
CA TRP A 328 -17.69 -7.06 -35.68
C TRP A 328 -16.24 -6.73 -36.01
N ASP A 329 -15.84 -6.81 -37.28
CA ASP A 329 -14.44 -6.62 -37.68
C ASP A 329 -13.95 -5.19 -37.38
N ILE A 330 -14.81 -4.19 -37.55
CA ILE A 330 -14.52 -2.79 -37.26
C ILE A 330 -14.36 -2.60 -35.74
N THR A 331 -15.32 -3.10 -34.96
CA THR A 331 -15.31 -2.99 -33.49
C THR A 331 -14.12 -3.74 -32.90
N TYR A 332 -13.86 -4.95 -33.38
CA TYR A 332 -12.71 -5.75 -32.98
C TYR A 332 -11.40 -5.03 -33.28
N GLY A 333 -11.25 -4.45 -34.47
CA GLY A 333 -10.08 -3.65 -34.85
C GLY A 333 -9.83 -2.44 -33.95
N MET A 334 -10.88 -1.84 -33.36
CA MET A 334 -10.75 -0.74 -32.39
C MET A 334 -10.46 -1.22 -30.97
N VAL A 335 -11.14 -2.28 -30.51
CA VAL A 335 -11.11 -2.73 -29.11
C VAL A 335 -9.91 -3.63 -28.81
N GLU A 336 -9.52 -4.49 -29.74
CA GLU A 336 -8.43 -5.45 -29.56
C GLU A 336 -7.08 -4.77 -29.19
N PRO A 337 -6.65 -3.67 -29.84
CA PRO A 337 -5.42 -2.97 -29.45
C PRO A 337 -5.48 -2.40 -28.02
N LEU A 338 -6.66 -1.91 -27.60
CA LEU A 338 -6.87 -1.37 -26.25
C LEU A 338 -6.80 -2.49 -25.20
N LEU A 339 -7.41 -3.65 -25.48
CA LEU A 339 -7.32 -4.84 -24.64
C LEU A 339 -5.88 -5.33 -24.52
N GLN A 340 -5.15 -5.41 -25.64
CA GLN A 340 -3.73 -5.80 -25.62
C GLN A 340 -2.87 -4.84 -24.79
N ALA A 341 -3.09 -3.52 -24.93
CA ALA A 341 -2.40 -2.51 -24.13
C ALA A 341 -2.75 -2.63 -22.63
N MET A 342 -4.01 -2.90 -22.30
CA MET A 342 -4.45 -3.13 -20.92
C MET A 342 -3.77 -4.36 -20.33
N TYR A 343 -3.76 -5.50 -21.04
CA TYR A 343 -3.11 -6.73 -20.59
C TYR A 343 -1.60 -6.57 -20.47
N ALA A 344 -0.95 -5.89 -21.43
CA ALA A 344 0.47 -5.59 -21.35
C ALA A 344 0.80 -4.78 -20.08
N ASN A 345 0.01 -3.76 -19.75
CA ASN A 345 0.21 -2.95 -18.54
C ASN A 345 -0.07 -3.73 -17.24
N LEU A 346 -1.12 -4.56 -17.21
CA LEU A 346 -1.42 -5.41 -16.06
C LEU A 346 -0.30 -6.43 -15.78
N LEU A 347 0.29 -6.97 -16.86
CA LEU A 347 1.42 -7.91 -16.79
C LEU A 347 2.76 -7.20 -16.56
N ALA A 348 2.83 -5.87 -16.74
CA ALA A 348 4.04 -5.08 -16.59
C ALA A 348 4.25 -4.47 -15.18
N GLN A 349 3.33 -4.64 -14.21
CA GLN A 349 3.57 -4.15 -12.85
C GLN A 349 4.62 -4.99 -12.10
N PRO A 350 5.48 -4.37 -11.27
CA PRO A 350 6.78 -3.94 -11.75
C PRO A 350 7.89 -4.90 -11.29
N ALA A 351 8.81 -5.22 -12.20
CA ALA A 351 10.18 -5.45 -11.78
C ALA A 351 10.63 -4.20 -11.01
N SER A 352 11.10 -4.41 -9.79
CA SER A 352 11.80 -3.46 -8.91
C SER A 352 12.03 -2.06 -9.45
N VAL A 353 11.71 -1.06 -8.63
CA VAL A 353 12.36 0.26 -8.64
C VAL A 353 13.87 0.03 -8.50
N THR A 354 14.52 -0.22 -9.63
CA THR A 354 15.95 -0.46 -9.73
C THR A 354 16.53 0.80 -10.33
N GLN A 355 17.21 1.55 -9.47
CA GLN A 355 18.29 2.48 -9.76
C GLN A 355 18.59 2.73 -11.25
N GLU A 356 18.04 3.81 -11.81
CA GLU A 356 18.66 4.51 -12.92
C GLU A 356 18.75 6.02 -12.62
N SER A 357 19.80 6.40 -11.88
CA SER A 357 20.37 7.74 -11.93
C SER A 357 21.87 7.72 -11.66
N ARG A 358 22.60 6.80 -12.30
CA ARG A 358 24.06 6.93 -12.49
C ARG A 358 24.48 6.46 -13.87
N ALA A 359 24.10 7.23 -14.89
CA ALA A 359 24.82 7.28 -16.16
C ALA A 359 24.43 8.52 -16.98
N SER A 360 25.04 9.66 -16.68
CA SER A 360 25.48 10.59 -17.72
C SER A 360 26.58 11.47 -17.13
N GLY A 361 27.81 11.15 -17.53
CA GLY A 361 28.96 12.01 -17.29
C GLY A 361 28.94 13.17 -18.27
N ALA A 362 29.24 14.35 -17.74
CA ALA A 362 30.15 15.33 -18.31
C ALA A 362 30.78 16.11 -17.15
#